data_AF-A0A926DET6-F1
#
_entry.id   AF-A0A926DET6-F1
#
_cell.length_a   1.000
_cell.length_b   1.000
_cell.length_c   1.000
_cell.angle_alpha   90.00
_cell.angle_beta   90.00
_cell.angle_gamma   90.00
#
_symmetry.space_group_name_H-M   'P 1'
#
loop_
_entity.id
_entity.type
_entity.pdbx_description
1 polymer ?
#
loop_
_entity_poly.entity_id
_entity_poly.type
_entity_poly.pdbx_seq_one_letter_code
_entity_poly.pdbx_strand_id
1 'polypeptide(L)'
;MTSFAHFNFNVLDLKRSLAFYERALGLRPVREKPAPDGSFRLVYLGDGQTGFTLELTWLRDRTEPYDLGEGEYHLAFVTDRYDELHALHAEMGCICLENEAMGVYFIEDPDGYWLEILPLRG
;
A
#
# COMPACT_ATOMS: atom_id res chain seq x y z
N MET A 1 -6.68 -21.04 -16.60
CA MET A 1 -6.36 -20.86 -15.17
C MET A 1 -6.10 -19.38 -14.96
N THR A 2 -6.74 -18.75 -14.00
CA THR A 2 -6.57 -17.33 -13.66
C THR A 2 -5.83 -17.23 -12.33
N SER A 3 -5.00 -16.20 -12.16
CA SER A 3 -4.25 -15.91 -10.93
C SER A 3 -4.34 -14.42 -10.63
N PHE A 4 -4.13 -14.04 -9.36
CA PHE A 4 -3.96 -12.64 -9.02
C PHE A 4 -2.71 -12.07 -9.70
N ALA A 5 -2.79 -10.80 -10.10
CA ALA A 5 -1.70 -10.10 -10.79
C ALA A 5 -1.25 -8.89 -9.97
N HIS A 6 -2.15 -7.93 -9.79
CA HIS A 6 -1.90 -6.72 -9.02
C HIS A 6 -3.20 -6.15 -8.45
N PHE A 7 -3.05 -5.24 -7.48
CA PHE A 7 -4.08 -4.32 -7.04
C PHE A 7 -3.62 -2.89 -7.30
N ASN A 8 -4.53 -1.96 -7.58
CA ASN A 8 -4.17 -0.59 -7.95
C ASN A 8 -4.61 0.43 -6.90
N PHE A 9 -3.71 1.35 -6.56
CA PHE A 9 -4.01 2.59 -5.87
C PHE A 9 -3.61 3.79 -6.72
N ASN A 10 -4.44 4.83 -6.70
CA ASN A 10 -4.15 6.08 -7.35
C ASN A 10 -3.54 7.06 -6.36
N VAL A 11 -2.37 7.63 -6.67
CA VAL A 11 -1.61 8.45 -5.71
C VAL A 11 -1.32 9.85 -6.27
N LEU A 12 -1.37 10.85 -5.42
CA LEU A 12 -1.07 12.24 -5.78
C LEU A 12 0.43 12.51 -5.89
N ASP A 13 1.22 11.95 -4.97
CA ASP A 13 2.67 12.14 -4.92
C ASP A 13 3.36 10.78 -4.90
N LEU A 14 3.83 10.37 -6.08
CA LEU A 14 4.51 9.10 -6.26
C LEU A 14 5.75 8.96 -5.37
N LYS A 15 6.51 10.04 -5.13
CA LYS A 15 7.71 9.97 -4.29
C LYS A 15 7.34 9.73 -2.83
N ARG A 16 6.31 10.42 -2.34
CA ARG A 16 5.78 10.25 -0.99
C ARG A 16 5.25 8.83 -0.78
N SER A 17 4.46 8.32 -1.73
CA SER A 17 3.92 6.96 -1.65
C SER A 17 5.04 5.91 -1.69
N LEU A 18 6.03 6.04 -2.59
CA LEU A 18 7.17 5.12 -2.66
C LEU A 18 7.95 5.07 -1.34
N ALA A 19 8.23 6.23 -0.73
CA ALA A 19 8.90 6.29 0.55
C ALA A 19 8.08 5.66 1.69
N PHE A 20 6.75 5.85 1.66
CA PHE A 20 5.85 5.21 2.62
C PHE A 20 5.88 3.69 2.49
N TYR A 21 5.65 3.15 1.28
CA TYR A 21 5.58 1.71 1.06
C TYR A 21 6.92 0.99 1.31
N GLU A 22 8.04 1.64 0.98
CA GLU A 22 9.37 1.10 1.31
C GLU A 22 9.59 1.05 2.83
N ARG A 23 9.24 2.12 3.56
CA ARG A 23 9.45 2.17 5.01
C ARG A 23 8.47 1.28 5.78
N ALA A 24 7.18 1.39 5.49
CA ALA A 24 6.11 0.72 6.24
C ALA A 24 6.11 -0.79 6.00
N LEU A 25 6.34 -1.23 4.75
CA LEU A 25 6.08 -2.61 4.33
C LEU A 25 7.26 -3.25 3.61
N GLY A 26 8.36 -2.51 3.39
CA GLY A 26 9.53 -3.02 2.68
C GLY A 26 9.30 -3.23 1.17
N LEU A 27 8.19 -2.73 0.62
CA LEU A 27 7.88 -2.92 -0.80
C LEU A 27 8.83 -2.11 -1.67
N ARG A 28 9.22 -2.67 -2.81
CA ARG A 28 10.18 -2.02 -3.73
C ARG A 28 9.65 -1.98 -5.16
N PRO A 29 9.98 -0.94 -5.95
CA PRO A 29 9.71 -0.94 -7.37
C PRO A 29 10.32 -2.15 -8.07
N VAL A 30 9.48 -2.92 -8.75
CA VAL A 30 9.89 -4.07 -9.58
C VAL A 30 9.64 -3.82 -11.07
N ARG A 31 8.76 -2.88 -11.40
CA ARG A 31 8.47 -2.48 -12.78
C ARG A 31 7.93 -1.06 -12.82
N GLU A 32 8.29 -0.32 -13.86
CA GLU A 32 7.70 0.98 -14.17
C GLU A 32 7.13 0.98 -15.59
N LYS A 33 6.05 1.74 -15.81
CA LYS A 33 5.48 1.98 -17.12
C LYS A 33 5.12 3.46 -17.26
N PRO A 34 6.01 4.28 -17.84
CA PRO A 34 5.70 5.68 -18.13
C PRO A 34 4.74 5.78 -19.33
N ALA A 35 3.86 6.77 -19.31
CA ALA A 35 3.14 7.18 -20.50
C ALA A 35 4.11 7.85 -21.50
N PRO A 36 4.05 7.56 -22.80
CA PRO A 36 4.92 8.21 -23.79
C PRO A 36 4.81 9.75 -23.80
N ASP A 37 3.65 10.29 -23.44
CA ASP A 37 3.36 11.72 -23.36
C ASP A 37 3.47 12.29 -21.93
N GLY A 38 3.90 11.47 -20.97
CA GLY A 38 4.02 11.83 -19.56
C GLY A 38 2.70 12.14 -18.86
N SER A 39 1.55 11.75 -19.41
CA SER A 39 0.23 11.96 -18.78
C SER A 39 0.05 11.16 -17.48
N PHE A 40 0.69 9.99 -17.40
CA PHE A 40 0.72 9.15 -16.21
C PHE A 40 2.04 8.42 -16.02
N ARG A 41 2.25 7.91 -14.81
CA ARG A 41 3.27 6.92 -14.49
C ARG A 41 2.65 5.80 -13.66
N LEU A 42 2.93 4.56 -14.06
CA LEU A 42 2.59 3.39 -13.26
C LEU A 42 3.88 2.84 -12.64
N VAL A 43 3.86 2.56 -11.35
CA VAL A 43 4.96 1.88 -10.65
C VAL A 43 4.39 0.68 -9.92
N TYR A 44 4.99 -0.49 -10.15
CA TYR A 44 4.59 -1.73 -9.52
C TYR A 44 5.54 -2.04 -8.38
N LEU A 45 5.00 -2.24 -7.19
CA LEU A 45 5.73 -2.58 -5.98
C LEU A 45 5.56 -4.06 -5.66
N GLY A 46 6.67 -4.74 -5.40
CA GLY A 46 6.69 -6.14 -4.99
C GLY A 46 7.15 -6.29 -3.54
N ASP A 47 6.68 -7.35 -2.90
CA ASP A 47 7.08 -7.80 -1.56
C ASP A 47 8.39 -8.63 -1.58
N GLY A 48 8.89 -8.99 -2.77
CA GLY A 48 10.06 -9.85 -2.96
C GLY A 48 9.82 -11.34 -2.66
N GLN A 49 8.59 -11.74 -2.38
CA GLN A 49 8.21 -13.10 -1.99
C GLN A 49 7.18 -13.71 -2.96
N THR A 50 6.21 -12.92 -3.40
CA THR A 50 5.12 -13.36 -4.27
C THR A 50 5.20 -12.70 -5.65
N GLY A 51 4.42 -13.22 -6.60
CA GLY A 51 4.24 -12.59 -7.92
C GLY A 51 3.20 -11.46 -7.92
N PHE A 52 2.51 -11.22 -6.81
CA PHE A 52 1.51 -10.18 -6.69
C PHE A 52 2.19 -8.81 -6.52
N THR A 53 1.60 -7.76 -7.09
CA THR A 53 2.17 -6.41 -6.99
C THR A 53 1.13 -5.37 -6.62
N LEU A 54 1.55 -4.34 -5.90
CA LEU A 54 0.78 -3.12 -5.74
C LEU A 54 1.14 -2.15 -6.88
N GLU A 55 0.20 -1.84 -7.75
CA GLU A 55 0.34 -0.83 -8.80
C GLU A 55 -0.02 0.54 -8.23
N LEU A 56 0.91 1.48 -8.29
CA LEU A 56 0.65 2.90 -8.03
C LEU A 56 0.45 3.63 -9.35
N THR A 57 -0.72 4.25 -9.52
CA THR A 57 -1.04 5.11 -10.66
C THR A 57 -0.92 6.58 -10.26
N TRP A 58 0.06 7.26 -10.82
CA TRP A 58 0.20 8.71 -10.70
C TRP A 58 -0.25 9.39 -11.98
N LEU A 59 -1.16 10.36 -11.88
CA LEU A 59 -1.65 11.16 -13.00
C LEU A 59 -1.06 12.57 -12.90
N ARG A 60 -0.40 13.05 -13.97
CA ARG A 60 0.32 14.33 -13.97
C ARG A 60 -0.55 15.52 -13.57
N ASP A 61 -1.77 15.54 -14.10
CA ASP A 61 -2.66 16.70 -14.01
C ASP A 61 -3.68 16.56 -12.86
N ARG A 62 -3.58 15.51 -12.02
CA ARG A 62 -4.43 15.32 -10.84
C ARG A 62 -3.87 16.10 -9.65
N THR A 63 -4.68 17.00 -9.09
CA THR A 63 -4.29 17.83 -7.93
C THR A 63 -5.15 17.63 -6.69
N GLU A 64 -6.35 17.08 -6.82
CA GLU A 64 -7.28 16.87 -5.72
C GLU A 64 -7.18 15.45 -5.15
N PRO A 65 -7.33 15.25 -3.83
CA PRO A 65 -7.44 13.93 -3.23
C PRO A 65 -8.47 13.05 -3.93
N TYR A 66 -8.17 11.76 -4.04
CA TYR A 66 -9.12 10.78 -4.57
C TYR A 66 -10.30 10.61 -3.59
N ASP A 67 -11.51 10.51 -4.13
CA ASP A 67 -12.68 10.15 -3.35
C ASP A 67 -12.67 8.62 -3.18
N LEU A 68 -12.39 8.18 -1.96
CA LEU A 68 -12.30 6.76 -1.61
C LEU A 68 -13.66 6.20 -1.16
N GLY A 69 -14.72 7.00 -1.18
CA GLY A 69 -16.02 6.64 -0.64
C GLY A 69 -15.96 6.39 0.86
N GLU A 70 -16.59 5.31 1.31
CA GLU A 70 -16.64 4.93 2.72
C GLU A 70 -15.36 4.21 3.21
N GLY A 71 -14.42 3.89 2.30
CA GLY A 71 -13.15 3.25 2.69
C GLY A 71 -13.27 1.79 3.16
N GLU A 72 -14.40 1.11 2.94
CA GLU A 72 -14.63 -0.28 3.35
C GLU A 72 -13.92 -1.32 2.44
N TYR A 73 -12.68 -1.04 2.04
CA TYR A 73 -11.82 -1.98 1.31
C TYR A 73 -10.38 -1.77 1.75
N HIS A 74 -9.59 -2.83 1.66
CA HIS A 74 -8.18 -2.78 2.07
C HIS A 74 -7.35 -3.81 1.29
N LEU A 75 -6.04 -3.57 1.28
CA LEU A 75 -5.06 -4.56 0.87
C LEU A 75 -4.41 -5.16 2.12
N ALA A 76 -4.50 -6.48 2.27
CA ALA A 76 -4.01 -7.18 3.46
C ALA A 76 -2.59 -7.73 3.29
N PHE A 77 -1.81 -7.66 4.36
CA PHE A 77 -0.45 -8.18 4.48
C PHE A 77 -0.36 -9.10 5.69
N VAL A 78 0.34 -10.21 5.52
CA VAL A 78 0.66 -11.14 6.62
C VAL A 78 2.13 -11.01 6.99
N THR A 79 2.44 -11.04 8.29
CA THR A 79 3.81 -10.91 8.80
C THR A 79 4.05 -11.81 10.01
N ASP A 80 5.26 -12.36 10.12
CA ASP A 80 5.76 -13.01 11.34
C ASP A 80 6.40 -12.01 12.32
N ARG A 81 6.52 -10.74 11.93
CA ARG A 81 7.09 -9.62 12.70
C ARG A 81 6.02 -8.61 13.12
N TYR A 82 4.87 -9.11 13.56
CA TYR A 82 3.67 -8.29 13.85
C TYR A 82 3.96 -7.17 14.85
N ASP A 83 4.54 -7.48 16.01
CA ASP A 83 4.82 -6.50 17.06
C ASP A 83 5.85 -5.45 16.63
N GLU A 84 6.86 -5.84 15.85
CA GLU A 84 7.88 -4.94 15.33
C GLU A 84 7.29 -3.94 14.31
N LEU A 85 6.45 -4.44 13.39
CA LEU A 85 5.74 -3.57 12.45
C LEU A 85 4.74 -2.66 13.16
N HIS A 86 4.03 -3.17 14.16
CA HIS A 86 3.10 -2.35 14.95
C HIS A 86 3.82 -1.17 15.62
N ALA A 87 4.96 -1.43 16.26
CA ALA A 87 5.78 -0.37 16.87
C ALA A 87 6.28 0.65 15.83
N LEU A 88 6.74 0.18 14.66
CA LEU A 88 7.17 1.03 13.57
C LEU A 88 6.02 1.90 13.03
N HIS A 89 4.85 1.31 12.80
CA HIS A 89 3.68 2.02 12.26
C HIS A 89 3.11 3.02 13.27
N ALA A 90 3.20 2.72 14.56
CA ALA A 90 2.91 3.68 15.63
C ALA A 90 3.89 4.86 15.61
N GLU A 91 5.20 4.61 15.44
CA GLU A 91 6.22 5.67 15.29
C GLU A 91 5.98 6.52 14.03
N MET A 92 5.55 5.88 12.95
CA MET A 92 5.18 6.56 11.70
C MET A 92 3.88 7.36 11.83
N GLY A 93 3.09 7.12 12.88
CA GLY A 93 1.79 7.76 13.08
C GLY A 93 0.77 7.40 12.00
N CYS A 94 0.89 6.21 11.40
CA CYS A 94 0.05 5.79 10.28
C CYS A 94 -0.99 4.73 10.65
N ILE A 95 -1.06 4.28 11.90
CA ILE A 95 -2.14 3.40 12.37
C ILE A 95 -3.45 4.18 12.41
N CYS A 96 -4.46 3.72 11.67
CA CYS A 96 -5.78 4.35 11.60
C CYS A 96 -6.87 3.59 12.37
N LEU A 97 -6.68 2.29 12.60
CA LEU A 97 -7.63 1.45 13.35
C LEU A 97 -6.91 0.25 13.98
N GLU A 98 -7.23 -0.06 15.23
CA GLU A 98 -6.80 -1.29 15.91
C GLU A 98 -8.02 -2.14 16.27
N ASN A 99 -7.96 -3.44 15.97
CA ASN A 99 -9.01 -4.40 16.33
C ASN A 99 -8.40 -5.57 17.11
N GLU A 100 -8.18 -5.34 18.41
CA GLU A 100 -7.59 -6.31 19.33
C GLU A 100 -8.37 -7.64 19.37
N ALA A 101 -9.70 -7.59 19.25
CA ALA A 101 -10.55 -8.78 19.28
C ALA A 101 -10.28 -9.72 18.09
N MET A 102 -9.94 -9.16 16.93
CA MET A 102 -9.57 -9.93 15.75
C MET A 102 -8.06 -10.18 15.65
N GLY A 103 -7.25 -9.47 16.45
CA GLY A 103 -5.79 -9.56 16.43
C GLY A 103 -5.18 -8.99 15.15
N VAL A 104 -5.72 -7.85 14.68
CA VAL A 104 -5.31 -7.16 13.44
C VAL A 104 -5.30 -5.65 13.68
N TYR A 105 -4.56 -4.91 12.85
CA TYR A 105 -4.63 -3.45 12.80
C TYR A 105 -4.54 -2.97 11.35
N PHE A 106 -4.91 -1.71 11.14
CA PHE A 106 -4.90 -1.07 9.84
C PHE A 106 -3.99 0.15 9.88
N ILE A 107 -3.22 0.33 8.80
CA ILE A 107 -2.52 1.57 8.53
C ILE A 107 -3.16 2.28 7.34
N GLU A 108 -3.08 3.60 7.34
CA GLU A 108 -3.51 4.45 6.24
C GLU A 108 -2.29 4.96 5.46
N ASP A 109 -2.33 4.81 4.14
CA ASP A 109 -1.31 5.36 3.26
C ASP A 109 -1.46 6.89 3.09
N PRO A 110 -0.49 7.58 2.46
CA PRO A 110 -0.53 9.05 2.35
C PRO A 110 -1.71 9.62 1.54
N ASP A 111 -2.45 8.77 0.82
CA ASP A 111 -3.58 9.12 -0.03
C ASP A 111 -4.92 8.56 0.53
N GLY A 112 -4.90 7.93 1.71
CA GLY A 112 -6.09 7.48 2.44
C GLY A 112 -6.41 6.00 2.30
N TYR A 113 -5.60 5.21 1.59
CA TYR A 113 -5.87 3.79 1.40
C TYR A 113 -5.54 2.98 2.64
N TRP A 114 -6.45 2.10 3.04
CA TRP A 114 -6.26 1.25 4.20
C TRP A 114 -5.54 -0.04 3.84
N LEU A 115 -4.59 -0.41 4.70
CA LEU A 115 -3.79 -1.63 4.57
C LEU A 115 -3.93 -2.43 5.87
N GLU A 116 -4.40 -3.66 5.76
CA GLU A 116 -4.59 -4.55 6.91
C GLU A 116 -3.29 -5.30 7.22
N ILE A 117 -2.88 -5.31 8.49
CA ILE A 117 -1.74 -6.09 8.95
C ILE A 117 -2.22 -7.23 9.84
N LEU A 118 -1.84 -8.44 9.44
CA LEU A 118 -2.24 -9.70 10.04
C LEU A 118 -0.99 -10.44 10.56
N PRO A 119 -1.03 -11.07 11.74
CA PRO A 119 0.04 -11.96 12.16
C PRO A 119 -0.02 -13.27 11.37
N LEU A 120 1.13 -13.86 11.08
CA LEU A 120 1.22 -15.22 10.55
C LEU A 120 0.63 -16.18 11.59
N ARG A 121 -0.49 -16.83 11.26
CA ARG A 121 -1.10 -17.86 12.09
C ARG A 121 -0.57 -19.22 11.65
N GLY A 122 -0.01 -19.97 12.59
CA GLY A 122 0.43 -21.36 12.37
C GLY A 122 -0.71 -22.35 12.21
#